data_AF-A0A1B5V970-F1
#
_entry.id   AF-A0A1B5V970-F1
#
_cell.length_a   1.000
_cell.length_b   1.000
_cell.length_c   1.000
_cell.angle_alpha   90.00
_cell.angle_beta   90.00
_cell.angle_gamma   90.00
#
_symmetry.space_group_name_H-M   'P 1'
#
loop_
_entity.id
_entity.type
_entity.pdbx_description
1 polymer ?
#
loop_
_entity_poly.entity_id
_entity_poly.type
_entity_poly.pdbx_seq_one_letter_code
_entity_poly.pdbx_strand_id
1 'polypeptide(L)'
;MATNTDLGNPANFQLLGSKDWFKWISIIEKFAVNENIWAYINPSMQDRPTLQQPVEPTASTIKPYASSILDLDDSDFTRLQYITNVYRTALQDYKDKKKALVNIQRWIIATIGNYYDTISQENDVAAQLYLLKQRLQPTTWDHEKKIRQRYTAVLRSPNRTKISSWITSYKKVLAEAININIPDTQGLRPTQDFIDAVESIAPAFSNY
;
A
#
# COMPACT_ATOMS: atom_id res chain seq x y z
N MET A 1 0.70 3.96 21.69
CA MET A 1 0.22 3.00 20.68
C MET A 1 1.28 2.93 19.60
N ALA A 2 1.98 1.80 19.47
CA ALA A 2 3.07 1.66 18.51
C ALA A 2 2.49 1.57 17.09
N THR A 3 2.58 2.64 16.32
CA THR A 3 2.39 2.60 14.88
C THR A 3 3.49 1.72 14.31
N ASN A 4 3.11 0.60 13.68
CA ASN A 4 4.04 -0.30 13.00
C ASN A 4 4.55 0.40 11.73
N THR A 5 5.53 1.28 11.88
CA THR A 5 6.23 2.03 10.81
C THR A 5 7.38 1.21 10.24
N ASP A 6 7.08 -0.01 9.81
CA ASP A 6 8.04 -0.83 9.09
C ASP A 6 7.33 -1.56 7.96
N LEU A 7 7.98 -1.63 6.80
CA LEU A 7 7.56 -2.43 5.65
C LEU A 7 7.56 -3.95 5.98
N GLY A 8 8.01 -4.29 7.18
CA GLY A 8 8.08 -5.65 7.71
C GLY A 8 9.20 -6.42 7.04
N ASN A 9 9.43 -7.66 7.50
CA ASN A 9 10.47 -8.51 6.92
C ASN A 9 10.14 -8.84 5.45
N PRO A 10 10.97 -8.42 4.46
CA PRO A 10 10.75 -8.69 3.03
C PRO A 10 10.56 -10.17 2.70
N ALA A 11 11.21 -11.07 3.45
CA ALA A 11 11.10 -12.52 3.24
C ALA A 11 9.66 -13.04 3.38
N ASN A 12 8.81 -12.35 4.15
CA ASN A 12 7.43 -12.75 4.38
C ASN A 12 6.45 -12.29 3.28
N PHE A 13 6.90 -11.43 2.36
CA PHE A 13 6.06 -10.71 1.42
C PHE A 13 6.65 -10.70 0.01
N GLN A 14 6.98 -11.89 -0.51
CA GLN A 14 7.53 -12.03 -1.87
C GLN A 14 6.43 -11.87 -2.94
N LEU A 15 6.73 -11.10 -3.98
CA LEU A 15 5.91 -10.94 -5.17
C LEU A 15 6.32 -12.01 -6.19
N LEU A 16 5.75 -13.21 -6.07
CA LEU A 16 6.08 -14.35 -6.92
C LEU A 16 5.17 -14.45 -8.15
N GLY A 17 4.01 -13.79 -8.11
CA GLY A 17 3.16 -13.60 -9.29
C GLY A 17 1.90 -12.81 -8.98
N SER A 18 0.97 -12.80 -9.94
CA SER A 18 -0.20 -11.92 -9.88
C SER A 18 -1.12 -12.14 -8.67
N LYS A 19 -1.11 -13.34 -8.07
CA LYS A 19 -1.88 -13.64 -6.86
C LYS A 19 -1.38 -12.87 -5.62
N ASP A 20 -0.11 -12.50 -5.62
CA ASP A 20 0.54 -11.84 -4.48
C ASP A 20 0.42 -10.31 -4.59
N TRP A 21 0.10 -9.80 -5.79
CA TRP A 21 0.04 -8.38 -6.13
C TRP A 21 -0.75 -7.54 -5.13
N PHE A 22 -2.02 -7.87 -4.87
CA PHE A 22 -2.88 -7.04 -4.02
C PHE A 22 -2.42 -6.99 -2.56
N LYS A 23 -1.93 -8.12 -2.03
CA LYS A 23 -1.36 -8.15 -0.68
C LYS A 23 -0.06 -7.35 -0.63
N TRP A 24 0.79 -7.51 -1.64
CA TRP A 24 2.10 -6.88 -1.74
C TRP A 24 1.99 -5.36 -1.87
N ILE A 25 1.16 -4.86 -2.80
CA ILE A 25 0.97 -3.41 -3.00
C ILE A 25 0.30 -2.75 -1.79
N SER A 26 -0.58 -3.46 -1.07
CA SER A 26 -1.23 -2.93 0.14
C SER A 26 -0.23 -2.63 1.27
N ILE A 27 0.89 -3.35 1.33
CA ILE A 27 1.95 -3.09 2.32
C ILE A 27 2.67 -1.79 1.99
N ILE A 28 3.04 -1.61 0.71
CA ILE A 28 3.63 -0.36 0.22
C ILE A 28 2.66 0.80 0.44
N GLU A 29 1.38 0.63 0.09
CA GLU A 29 0.35 1.66 0.26
C GLU A 29 0.22 2.10 1.72
N LYS A 30 0.09 1.16 2.66
CA LYS A 30 -0.01 1.48 4.09
C LYS A 30 1.21 2.23 4.61
N PHE A 31 2.41 1.79 4.25
CA PHE A 31 3.64 2.47 4.62
C PHE A 31 3.68 3.88 4.00
N ALA A 32 3.40 4.00 2.71
CA ALA A 32 3.42 5.27 1.99
C ALA A 32 2.36 6.26 2.45
N VAL A 33 1.18 5.80 2.89
CA VAL A 33 0.15 6.64 3.50
C VAL A 33 0.63 7.16 4.85
N ASN A 34 1.23 6.31 5.69
CA ASN A 34 1.78 6.73 6.98
C ASN A 34 2.91 7.75 6.83
N GLU A 35 3.75 7.58 5.81
CA GLU A 35 4.86 8.50 5.48
C GLU A 35 4.41 9.70 4.62
N ASN A 36 3.11 9.85 4.33
CA ASN A 36 2.55 10.93 3.50
C ASN A 36 3.16 11.04 2.09
N ILE A 37 3.55 9.90 1.49
CA ILE A 37 4.13 9.83 0.15
C ILE A 37 3.29 9.05 -0.87
N TRP A 38 2.15 8.45 -0.49
CA TRP A 38 1.36 7.61 -1.42
C TRP A 38 0.96 8.32 -2.70
N ALA A 39 0.54 9.59 -2.62
CA ALA A 39 0.15 10.37 -3.80
C ALA A 39 1.27 10.49 -4.86
N TYR A 40 2.54 10.47 -4.43
CA TYR A 40 3.70 10.58 -5.32
C TYR A 40 4.05 9.26 -6.01
N ILE A 41 3.66 8.12 -5.45
CA ILE A 41 4.08 6.80 -5.94
C ILE A 41 2.93 5.90 -6.41
N ASN A 42 1.68 6.32 -6.23
CA ASN A 42 0.51 5.53 -6.57
C ASN A 42 0.55 5.08 -8.05
N PRO A 43 0.64 3.77 -8.35
CA PRO A 43 0.74 3.27 -9.73
C PRO A 43 -0.59 3.33 -10.49
N SER A 44 -1.68 3.77 -9.86
CA SER A 44 -2.98 4.01 -10.49
C SER A 44 -3.24 5.45 -10.85
N MET A 45 -2.38 6.36 -10.42
CA MET A 45 -2.50 7.79 -10.72
C MET A 45 -1.62 8.11 -11.93
N GLN A 46 -2.22 8.67 -12.98
CA GLN A 46 -1.52 9.06 -14.20
C GLN A 46 -0.76 10.38 -14.00
N ASP A 47 -1.41 11.38 -13.39
CA ASP A 47 -0.83 12.68 -13.09
C ASP A 47 -0.41 12.74 -11.61
N ARG A 48 0.87 12.45 -11.35
CA ARG A 48 1.43 12.45 -10.00
C ARG A 48 2.10 13.79 -9.67
N PRO A 49 1.91 14.32 -8.45
CA PRO A 49 2.67 15.47 -8.01
C PRO A 49 4.16 15.12 -7.97
N THR A 50 5.01 16.09 -8.30
CA THR A 50 6.47 15.95 -8.13
C THR A 50 6.85 16.37 -6.71
N LEU A 51 7.70 15.58 -6.06
CA LEU A 51 8.27 15.98 -4.77
C LEU A 51 9.30 17.10 -5.00
N GLN A 52 8.91 18.34 -4.69
CA GLN A 52 9.77 19.50 -4.88
C GLN A 52 10.63 19.77 -3.65
N GLN A 53 11.90 20.10 -3.88
CA GLN A 53 12.77 20.59 -2.83
C GLN A 53 12.37 22.04 -2.48
N PRO A 54 12.19 22.37 -1.19
CA PRO A 54 11.89 23.74 -0.80
C PRO A 54 13.06 24.66 -1.13
N VAL A 55 12.74 25.91 -1.48
CA VAL A 55 13.73 26.93 -1.85
C VAL A 55 14.20 27.65 -0.59
N GLU A 56 15.52 27.81 -0.46
CA GLU A 56 16.11 28.53 0.67
C GLU A 56 15.73 30.02 0.64
N PRO A 57 15.16 30.57 1.73
CA PRO A 57 14.84 31.98 1.80
C PRO A 57 16.09 32.85 1.85
N THR A 58 16.06 33.94 1.10
CA THR A 58 17.12 34.95 1.02
C THR A 58 16.59 36.31 1.48
N ALA A 59 17.48 37.30 1.65
CA ALA A 59 17.07 38.68 1.90
C ALA A 59 16.10 39.21 0.81
N SER A 60 16.34 38.82 -0.46
CA SER A 60 15.48 39.15 -1.59
C SER A 60 14.07 38.55 -1.52
N THR A 61 13.86 37.51 -0.70
CA THR A 61 12.54 36.92 -0.45
C THR A 61 11.62 37.85 0.34
N ILE A 62 12.20 38.70 1.21
CA ILE A 62 11.47 39.71 1.99
C ILE A 62 11.44 41.05 1.25
N LYS A 63 12.59 41.45 0.69
CA LYS A 63 12.77 42.77 0.08
C LYS A 63 13.40 42.59 -1.30
N PRO A 64 12.67 42.79 -2.42
CA PRO A 64 13.09 42.36 -3.77
C PRO A 64 14.48 42.82 -4.23
N TYR A 65 14.98 43.95 -3.72
CA TYR A 65 16.29 44.52 -4.07
C TYR A 65 17.37 44.31 -3.01
N ALA A 66 17.06 43.61 -1.91
CA ALA A 66 18.05 43.26 -0.89
C ALA A 66 18.96 42.14 -1.40
N SER A 67 20.25 42.43 -1.40
CA SER A 67 21.32 41.50 -1.80
C SER A 67 21.92 40.77 -0.59
N SER A 68 21.76 41.35 0.60
CA SER A 68 22.34 40.89 1.85
C SER A 68 21.39 41.10 3.02
N ILE A 69 21.63 40.37 4.12
CA ILE A 69 20.94 40.56 5.40
C ILE A 69 21.15 41.99 5.92
N LEU A 70 22.26 42.63 5.55
CA LEU A 70 22.56 44.03 5.92
C LEU A 70 21.59 45.04 5.30
N ASP A 71 20.86 44.67 4.25
CA ASP A 71 19.88 45.54 3.58
C ASP A 71 18.49 45.52 4.26
N LEU A 72 18.35 44.72 5.32
CA LEU A 72 17.10 44.47 6.06
C LEU A 72 17.07 45.30 7.35
N ASP A 73 15.90 45.84 7.67
CA ASP A 73 15.65 46.39 9.01
C ASP A 73 15.25 45.29 10.01
N ASP A 74 15.06 45.65 11.28
CA ASP A 74 14.72 44.70 12.34
C ASP A 74 13.43 43.91 12.06
N SER A 75 12.45 44.54 11.40
CA SER A 75 11.18 43.92 11.07
C SER A 75 11.33 42.92 9.91
N ASP A 76 12.09 43.30 8.89
CA ASP A 76 12.42 42.45 7.75
C ASP A 76 13.29 41.26 8.17
N PHE A 77 14.25 41.48 9.07
CA PHE A 77 15.07 40.42 9.64
C PHE A 77 14.23 39.43 10.46
N THR A 78 13.29 39.92 11.26
CA THR A 78 12.34 39.07 12.01
C THR A 78 11.49 38.22 11.06
N ARG A 79 11.01 38.80 9.95
CA ARG A 79 10.27 38.05 8.92
C ARG A 79 11.15 37.00 8.24
N LEU A 80 12.40 37.35 7.90
CA LEU A 80 13.37 36.42 7.33
C LEU A 80 13.64 35.23 8.27
N GLN A 81 13.79 35.47 9.57
CA GLN A 81 13.94 34.40 10.57
C GLN A 81 12.72 33.48 10.60
N TYR A 82 11.51 34.04 10.59
CA TYR A 82 10.28 33.25 10.56
C TYR A 82 10.20 32.35 9.33
N ILE A 83 10.39 32.89 8.12
CA ILE A 83 10.32 32.08 6.88
C ILE A 83 11.46 31.08 6.79
N THR A 84 12.63 31.39 7.36
CA THR A 84 13.76 30.44 7.45
C THR A 84 13.39 29.25 8.33
N ASN A 85 12.66 29.46 9.42
CA ASN A 85 12.16 28.37 10.25
C ASN A 85 11.12 27.51 9.51
N VAL A 86 10.18 28.12 8.79
CA VAL A 86 9.23 27.40 7.93
C VAL A 86 9.97 26.57 6.87
N TYR A 87 10.99 27.15 6.22
CA TYR A 87 11.85 26.46 5.26
C TYR A 87 12.55 25.25 5.88
N ARG A 88 13.12 25.38 7.09
CA ARG A 88 13.77 24.26 7.78
C ARG A 88 12.81 23.10 8.03
N THR A 89 11.58 23.40 8.46
CA THR A 89 10.53 22.38 8.64
C THR A 89 10.18 21.72 7.31
N ALA A 90 9.97 22.49 6.25
CA ALA A 90 9.68 21.95 4.92
C ALA A 90 10.85 21.12 4.35
N LEU A 91 12.09 21.53 4.60
CA LEU A 91 13.30 20.81 4.18
C LEU A 91 13.43 19.48 4.91
N GLN A 92 13.07 19.44 6.20
CA GLN A 92 13.05 18.22 6.98
C GLN A 92 11.99 17.25 6.43
N ASP A 93 10.75 17.71 6.21
CA ASP A 93 9.68 16.91 5.59
C ASP A 93 10.09 16.35 4.22
N TYR A 94 10.71 17.17 3.36
CA TYR A 94 11.25 16.72 2.08
C TYR A 94 12.30 15.61 2.23
N LYS A 95 13.24 15.76 3.18
CA LYS A 95 14.28 14.75 3.44
C LYS A 95 13.68 13.44 3.96
N ASP A 96 12.69 13.53 4.84
CA ASP A 96 12.00 12.36 5.41
C ASP A 96 11.22 11.61 4.31
N LYS A 97 10.50 12.32 3.45
CA LYS A 97 9.83 11.75 2.27
C LYS A 97 10.81 11.07 1.32
N LYS A 98 11.96 11.70 1.03
CA LYS A 98 13.02 11.07 0.22
C LYS A 98 13.56 9.79 0.86
N LYS A 99 13.76 9.78 2.17
CA LYS A 99 14.21 8.59 2.91
C LYS A 99 13.16 7.48 2.82
N ALA A 100 11.88 7.79 2.95
CA ALA A 100 10.79 6.84 2.80
C ALA A 100 10.74 6.24 1.38
N LEU A 101 10.95 7.04 0.33
CA LEU A 101 11.06 6.54 -1.05
C LEU A 101 12.21 5.54 -1.22
N VAL A 102 13.39 5.84 -0.67
CA VAL A 102 14.53 4.93 -0.70
C VAL A 102 14.24 3.62 0.04
N ASN A 103 13.54 3.68 1.17
CA ASN A 103 13.15 2.47 1.91
C ASN A 103 12.19 1.60 1.09
N ILE A 104 11.20 2.21 0.44
CA ILE A 104 10.29 1.50 -0.48
C ILE A 104 11.07 0.87 -1.62
N GLN A 105 11.99 1.60 -2.27
CA GLN A 105 12.79 1.06 -3.37
C GLN A 105 13.59 -0.18 -2.96
N ARG A 106 14.26 -0.14 -1.80
CA ARG A 106 14.98 -1.31 -1.27
C ARG A 106 14.05 -2.48 -1.03
N TRP A 107 12.87 -2.22 -0.47
CA TRP A 107 11.87 -3.26 -0.21
C TRP A 107 11.32 -3.87 -1.50
N ILE A 108 11.05 -3.06 -2.53
CA ILE A 108 10.66 -3.53 -3.85
C ILE A 108 11.72 -4.49 -4.38
N ILE A 109 12.98 -4.06 -4.45
CA ILE A 109 14.08 -4.89 -4.95
C ILE A 109 14.21 -6.21 -4.15
N ALA A 110 14.03 -6.17 -2.83
CA ALA A 110 14.11 -7.33 -1.96
C ALA A 110 12.93 -8.31 -2.08
N THR A 111 11.81 -7.91 -2.69
CA THR A 111 10.57 -8.70 -2.70
C THR A 111 10.11 -9.14 -4.09
N ILE A 112 10.59 -8.52 -5.17
CA ILE A 112 10.12 -8.80 -6.54
C ILE A 112 10.69 -10.06 -7.18
N GLY A 113 11.60 -10.78 -6.52
CA GLY A 113 12.15 -12.06 -7.00
C GLY A 113 12.54 -12.03 -8.48
N ASN A 114 11.85 -12.82 -9.30
CA ASN A 114 12.13 -12.98 -10.73
C ASN A 114 11.68 -11.80 -11.61
N TYR A 115 11.03 -10.78 -11.05
CA TYR A 115 10.54 -9.62 -11.82
C TYR A 115 11.51 -8.45 -11.84
N TYR A 116 12.72 -8.59 -11.30
CA TYR A 116 13.75 -7.56 -11.28
C TYR A 116 14.03 -6.98 -12.67
N ASP A 117 14.09 -7.82 -13.71
CA ASP A 117 14.31 -7.38 -15.09
C ASP A 117 13.25 -6.38 -15.60
N THR A 118 12.05 -6.39 -15.00
CA THR A 118 10.96 -5.46 -15.36
C THR A 118 11.29 -4.02 -14.96
N ILE A 119 12.11 -3.83 -13.92
CA ILE A 119 12.38 -2.52 -13.34
C ILE A 119 13.87 -2.16 -13.35
N SER A 120 14.73 -2.98 -13.94
CA SER A 120 16.20 -2.87 -13.82
C SER A 120 16.77 -1.57 -14.39
N GLN A 121 16.09 -0.94 -15.35
CA GLN A 121 16.47 0.34 -15.93
C GLN A 121 15.76 1.55 -15.31
N GLU A 122 14.80 1.31 -14.41
CA GLU A 122 13.99 2.36 -13.82
C GLU A 122 14.44 2.64 -12.38
N ASN A 123 14.64 3.92 -12.06
CA ASN A 123 15.11 4.36 -10.74
C ASN A 123 14.00 5.08 -9.97
N ASP A 124 12.97 5.58 -10.65
CA ASP A 124 11.83 6.21 -10.00
C ASP A 124 10.86 5.15 -9.44
N VAL A 125 10.61 5.19 -8.14
CA VAL A 125 9.73 4.24 -7.44
C VAL A 125 8.33 4.21 -8.06
N ALA A 126 7.81 5.35 -8.47
CA ALA A 126 6.46 5.44 -9.03
C ALA A 126 6.37 4.77 -10.41
N ALA A 127 7.41 4.89 -11.22
CA ALA A 127 7.56 4.18 -12.50
C ALA A 127 7.82 2.68 -12.30
N GLN A 128 8.67 2.28 -11.34
CA GLN A 128 8.87 0.86 -10.99
C GLN A 128 7.54 0.19 -10.61
N LEU A 129 6.75 0.82 -9.73
CA LEU A 129 5.45 0.31 -9.31
C LEU A 129 4.45 0.24 -10.47
N TYR A 130 4.50 1.22 -11.39
CA TYR A 130 3.66 1.21 -12.57
C TYR A 130 3.98 0.05 -13.51
N LEU A 131 5.26 -0.21 -13.79
CA LEU A 131 5.70 -1.33 -14.63
C LEU A 131 5.33 -2.69 -14.00
N LEU A 132 5.55 -2.83 -12.69
CA LEU A 132 5.15 -4.04 -11.97
C LEU A 132 3.62 -4.22 -12.00
N LYS A 133 2.85 -3.14 -11.86
CA LYS A 133 1.39 -3.17 -11.97
C LYS A 133 0.95 -3.67 -13.34
N GLN A 134 1.50 -3.11 -14.41
CA GLN A 134 1.16 -3.54 -15.78
C GLN A 134 1.42 -5.04 -16.00
N ARG A 135 2.50 -5.56 -15.43
CA ARG A 135 2.90 -6.96 -15.61
C ARG A 135 2.16 -7.93 -14.68
N LEU A 136 1.83 -7.50 -13.46
CA LEU A 136 1.44 -8.41 -12.38
C LEU A 136 0.06 -8.17 -11.80
N GLN A 137 -0.56 -7.01 -11.99
CA GLN A 137 -1.93 -6.82 -11.54
C GLN A 137 -2.84 -7.76 -12.32
N PRO A 138 -3.53 -8.73 -11.67
CA PRO A 138 -4.55 -9.50 -12.35
C PRO A 138 -5.62 -8.55 -12.87
N THR A 139 -6.22 -8.85 -14.02
CA THR A 139 -7.46 -8.19 -14.40
C THR A 139 -8.49 -8.37 -13.28
N THR A 140 -9.37 -7.40 -13.08
CA THR A 140 -10.41 -7.46 -12.04
C THR A 140 -11.20 -8.77 -12.14
N TRP A 141 -11.47 -9.24 -13.37
CA TRP A 141 -12.12 -10.51 -13.64
C TRP A 141 -11.27 -11.73 -13.21
N ASP A 142 -9.98 -11.77 -13.54
CA ASP A 142 -9.10 -12.88 -13.12
C ASP A 142 -8.97 -12.96 -11.60
N HIS A 143 -8.94 -11.80 -10.92
CA HIS A 143 -8.91 -11.73 -9.48
C HIS A 143 -10.21 -12.26 -8.86
N GLU A 144 -11.36 -11.77 -9.35
CA GLU A 144 -12.68 -12.21 -8.92
C GLU A 144 -12.85 -13.72 -9.14
N LYS A 145 -12.49 -14.22 -10.33
CA LYS A 145 -12.55 -15.65 -10.68
C LYS A 145 -11.71 -16.51 -9.73
N LYS A 146 -10.48 -16.09 -9.40
CA LYS A 146 -9.61 -16.82 -8.47
C LYS A 146 -10.16 -16.84 -7.04
N ILE A 147 -10.69 -15.72 -6.56
CA ILE A 147 -11.30 -15.67 -5.23
C ILE A 147 -12.57 -16.53 -5.20
N ARG A 148 -13.40 -16.48 -6.25
CA ARG A 148 -14.59 -17.32 -6.40
C ARG A 148 -14.25 -18.80 -6.40
N GLN A 149 -13.21 -19.21 -7.13
CA GLN A 149 -12.71 -20.60 -7.15
C GLN A 149 -12.22 -21.06 -5.78
N ARG A 150 -11.49 -20.21 -5.06
CA ARG A 150 -11.04 -20.51 -3.69
C ARG A 150 -12.22 -20.59 -2.72
N TYR A 151 -13.20 -19.69 -2.85
CA TYR A 151 -14.39 -19.68 -2.02
C TYR A 151 -15.16 -20.98 -2.17
N THR A 152 -15.53 -21.33 -3.41
CA THR A 152 -16.19 -22.62 -3.72
C THR A 152 -15.36 -23.84 -3.29
N ALA A 153 -14.02 -23.78 -3.37
CA ALA A 153 -13.16 -24.88 -2.92
C ALA A 153 -13.23 -25.08 -1.40
N VAL A 154 -13.31 -24.00 -0.61
CA VAL A 154 -13.41 -24.09 0.86
C VAL A 154 -14.81 -24.49 1.31
N LEU A 155 -15.85 -24.22 0.52
CA LEU A 155 -17.21 -24.71 0.79
C LEU A 155 -17.36 -26.23 0.65
N ARG A 156 -16.40 -26.92 0.03
CA ARG A 156 -16.39 -28.39 0.00
C ARG A 156 -16.24 -28.94 1.42
N SER A 157 -16.99 -29.98 1.72
CA SER A 157 -17.15 -30.55 3.06
C SER A 157 -15.84 -30.60 3.85
N PRO A 158 -15.79 -29.99 5.05
CA PRO A 158 -14.60 -29.95 5.88
C PRO A 158 -14.24 -31.33 6.39
N ASN A 159 -12.94 -31.60 6.46
CA ASN A 159 -12.46 -32.81 7.13
C ASN A 159 -12.62 -32.65 8.66
N ARG A 160 -13.32 -33.60 9.30
CA ARG A 160 -13.58 -33.63 10.76
C ARG A 160 -12.33 -33.45 11.62
N THR A 161 -11.18 -33.97 11.18
CA THR A 161 -9.91 -33.86 11.91
C THR A 161 -9.20 -32.53 11.76
N LYS A 162 -9.64 -31.68 10.82
CA LYS A 162 -8.99 -30.40 10.45
C LYS A 162 -9.92 -29.20 10.54
N ILE A 163 -11.03 -29.31 11.28
CA ILE A 163 -12.08 -28.29 11.39
C ILE A 163 -11.52 -26.91 11.73
N SER A 164 -10.64 -26.78 12.73
CA SER A 164 -10.08 -25.47 13.13
C SER A 164 -9.26 -24.80 12.03
N SER A 165 -8.50 -25.59 11.25
CA SER A 165 -7.74 -25.06 10.10
C SER A 165 -8.65 -24.69 8.93
N TRP A 166 -9.74 -25.43 8.75
CA TRP A 166 -10.77 -25.14 7.75
C TRP A 166 -11.52 -23.85 8.11
N ILE A 167 -11.96 -23.67 9.36
CA ILE A 167 -12.62 -22.44 9.83
C ILE A 167 -11.73 -21.21 9.60
N THR A 168 -10.44 -21.32 9.94
CA THR A 168 -9.47 -20.24 9.69
C THR A 168 -9.38 -19.90 8.21
N SER A 169 -9.31 -20.92 7.34
CA SER A 169 -9.25 -20.75 5.90
C SER A 169 -10.55 -20.15 5.34
N TYR A 170 -11.70 -20.63 5.80
CA TYR A 170 -13.03 -20.13 5.42
C TYR A 170 -13.18 -18.65 5.76
N LYS A 171 -12.92 -18.27 7.02
CA LYS A 171 -12.98 -16.87 7.46
C LYS A 171 -12.07 -15.97 6.63
N LYS A 172 -10.85 -16.43 6.33
CA LYS A 172 -9.91 -15.67 5.52
C LYS A 172 -10.42 -15.46 4.09
N VAL A 173 -10.86 -16.53 3.42
CA VAL A 173 -11.34 -16.45 2.03
C VAL A 173 -12.64 -15.65 1.93
N LEU A 174 -13.55 -15.80 2.89
CA LEU A 174 -14.78 -15.03 2.97
C LEU A 174 -14.50 -13.53 3.16
N ALA A 175 -13.60 -13.17 4.07
CA ALA A 175 -13.19 -11.78 4.27
C ALA A 175 -12.62 -11.17 2.98
N GLU A 176 -11.77 -11.91 2.26
CA GLU A 176 -11.24 -11.48 0.96
C GLU A 176 -12.33 -11.30 -0.11
N ALA A 177 -13.32 -12.21 -0.16
CA ALA A 177 -14.43 -12.16 -1.11
C ALA A 177 -15.42 -11.01 -0.85
N ILE A 178 -15.74 -10.74 0.42
CA ILE A 178 -16.53 -9.58 0.83
C ILE A 178 -15.82 -8.28 0.42
N ASN A 179 -14.51 -8.20 0.63
CA ASN A 179 -13.73 -6.99 0.36
C ASN A 179 -13.71 -6.59 -1.13
N ILE A 180 -13.85 -7.56 -2.03
CA ILE A 180 -13.95 -7.32 -3.48
C ILE A 180 -15.40 -7.36 -3.99
N ASN A 181 -16.37 -7.39 -3.08
CA ASN A 181 -17.80 -7.34 -3.37
C ASN A 181 -18.29 -8.44 -4.33
N ILE A 182 -17.82 -9.68 -4.16
CA ILE A 182 -18.34 -10.82 -4.94
C ILE A 182 -19.84 -10.98 -4.64
N PRO A 183 -20.72 -11.11 -5.65
CA PRO A 183 -22.16 -11.28 -5.45
C PRO A 183 -22.54 -12.51 -4.61
N ASP A 184 -21.75 -13.57 -4.72
CA ASP A 184 -21.97 -14.85 -4.02
C ASP A 184 -21.78 -14.70 -2.49
N THR A 185 -21.04 -13.69 -2.03
CA THR A 185 -20.74 -13.49 -0.59
C THR A 185 -21.52 -12.35 0.06
N GLN A 186 -22.65 -11.94 -0.54
CA GLN A 186 -23.50 -10.87 -0.02
C GLN A 186 -24.72 -11.41 0.74
N GLY A 187 -25.24 -10.61 1.68
CA GLY A 187 -26.45 -10.94 2.44
C GLY A 187 -26.28 -12.20 3.29
N LEU A 188 -27.30 -13.07 3.27
CA LEU A 188 -27.32 -14.32 4.06
C LEU A 188 -26.58 -15.49 3.41
N ARG A 189 -26.10 -15.33 2.17
CA ARG A 189 -25.46 -16.41 1.39
C ARG A 189 -24.25 -17.03 2.11
N PRO A 190 -23.31 -16.25 2.70
CA PRO A 190 -22.20 -16.84 3.45
C PRO A 190 -22.61 -17.66 4.67
N THR A 191 -23.76 -17.35 5.27
CA THR A 191 -24.28 -18.10 6.41
C THR A 191 -24.89 -19.41 5.95
N GLN A 192 -25.65 -19.39 4.85
CA GLN A 192 -26.20 -20.59 4.21
C GLN A 192 -25.07 -21.52 3.74
N ASP A 193 -24.11 -20.98 3.00
CA ASP A 193 -22.95 -21.72 2.50
C ASP A 193 -22.12 -22.36 3.64
N PHE A 194 -22.05 -21.72 4.81
CA PHE A 194 -21.39 -22.28 5.98
C PHE A 194 -22.18 -23.47 6.56
N ILE A 195 -23.50 -23.33 6.70
CA ILE A 195 -24.39 -24.38 7.23
C ILE A 195 -24.35 -25.61 6.31
N ASP A 196 -24.44 -25.40 5.00
CA ASP A 196 -24.38 -26.45 3.98
C ASP A 196 -23.03 -27.18 4.02
N ALA A 197 -21.92 -26.42 4.13
CA ALA A 197 -20.59 -27.02 4.21
C ALA A 197 -20.43 -27.93 5.43
N VAL A 198 -20.95 -27.52 6.60
CA VAL A 198 -20.81 -28.29 7.86
C VAL A 198 -21.84 -29.40 8.03
N GLU A 199 -22.89 -29.46 7.20
CA GLU A 199 -23.95 -30.49 7.26
C GLU A 199 -23.38 -31.91 7.33
N SER A 200 -22.40 -32.21 6.47
CA SER A 200 -21.72 -33.52 6.41
C SER A 200 -21.04 -33.97 7.72
N ILE A 201 -20.69 -33.02 8.59
CA ILE A 201 -19.97 -33.28 9.84
C ILE A 201 -20.81 -33.01 11.09
N ALA A 202 -21.82 -32.16 11.00
CA ALA A 202 -22.66 -31.74 12.11
C ALA A 202 -24.11 -31.48 11.64
N PRO A 203 -24.86 -32.53 11.21
CA PRO A 203 -26.18 -32.38 10.59
C PRO A 203 -27.23 -31.77 11.52
N ALA A 204 -27.01 -31.79 12.83
CA ALA A 204 -27.88 -31.15 13.82
C ALA A 204 -28.00 -29.62 13.62
N PHE A 205 -27.07 -28.99 12.92
CA PHE A 205 -27.07 -27.54 12.65
C PHE A 205 -27.77 -27.16 11.33
N SER A 206 -28.09 -28.13 10.48
CA SER A 206 -28.71 -27.90 9.16
C SER A 206 -30.23 -28.16 9.16
N ASN A 207 -30.77 -28.65 10.27
CA ASN A 207 -32.20 -28.93 10.46
C ASN A 207 -32.95 -27.71 11.05
N TYR A 208 -33.06 -26.59 10.32
CA TYR A 208 -33.97 -25.48 10.66
C TYR A 208 -34.50 -24.77 9.41
#